data_AF-A0A564XUY7-F1
#
_entry.id   AF-A0A564XUY7-F1
#
_cell.length_a   1.000
_cell.length_b   1.000
_cell.length_c   1.000
_cell.angle_alpha   90.00
_cell.angle_beta   90.00
_cell.angle_gamma   90.00
#
_symmetry.space_group_name_H-M   'P 1'
#
loop_
_entity.id
_entity.type
_entity.pdbx_description
1 polymer ?
#
loop_
_entity_poly.entity_id
_entity_poly.type
_entity_poly.pdbx_seq_one_letter_code
_entity_poly.pdbx_strand_id
1 'polypeptide(L)'
;MSQETSTLPTQISQINPASLLEFLSGHAWGVFMVIESHCKDNNIRSQTSKFHILIETIPPFLTVHFANVIQKPSQNPYDDLKAALLQHTQPSAAERNKTAGTWRIL
;
A
#
# COMPACT_ATOMS: atom_id res chain seq x y z
N MET A 1 -20.97 -27.50 32.00
CA MET A 1 -20.30 -27.46 30.69
C MET A 1 -20.50 -26.06 30.15
N SER A 2 -19.56 -25.16 30.42
CA SER A 2 -19.61 -23.79 29.93
C SER A 2 -18.46 -23.63 28.96
N GLN A 3 -18.80 -23.44 27.69
CA GLN A 3 -17.84 -23.19 26.63
C GLN A 3 -17.18 -21.85 26.89
N GLU A 4 -15.87 -21.88 27.14
CA GLU A 4 -15.02 -20.70 27.12
C GLU A 4 -14.87 -20.28 25.66
N THR A 5 -15.68 -19.30 25.25
CA THR A 5 -15.52 -18.60 23.98
C THR A 5 -14.16 -17.90 24.01
N SER A 6 -13.18 -18.52 23.38
CA SER A 6 -11.83 -17.97 23.20
C SER A 6 -11.93 -16.70 22.36
N THR A 7 -12.02 -15.55 23.03
CA THR A 7 -11.75 -14.26 22.43
C THR A 7 -10.25 -14.17 22.22
N LEU A 8 -9.74 -14.77 21.14
CA LEU A 8 -8.45 -14.34 20.61
C LEU A 8 -8.60 -12.84 20.34
N PRO A 9 -7.85 -11.96 21.02
CA PRO A 9 -7.68 -10.63 20.50
C PRO A 9 -7.04 -10.87 19.14
N THR A 10 -7.71 -10.44 18.07
CA THR A 10 -7.09 -10.31 16.76
C THR A 10 -5.86 -9.43 17.00
N GLN A 11 -4.71 -10.06 17.24
CA GLN A 11 -3.44 -9.42 17.10
C GLN A 11 -3.42 -9.06 15.62
N ILE A 12 -3.82 -7.83 15.34
CA ILE A 12 -3.37 -7.10 14.18
C ILE A 12 -1.85 -7.16 14.32
N SER A 13 -1.27 -8.24 13.80
CA SER A 13 0.14 -8.53 13.83
C SER A 13 0.76 -7.23 13.36
N GLN A 14 1.51 -6.57 14.23
CA GLN A 14 2.11 -5.28 13.92
C GLN A 14 2.98 -5.53 12.70
N ILE A 15 2.43 -5.20 11.52
CA ILE A 15 3.09 -5.47 10.25
C ILE A 15 4.40 -4.72 10.36
N ASN A 16 5.52 -5.45 10.31
CA ASN A 16 6.83 -4.84 10.40
C ASN A 16 6.89 -3.76 9.30
N PRO A 17 7.09 -2.49 9.65
CA PRO A 17 7.16 -1.42 8.65
C PRO A 17 8.24 -1.71 7.59
N ALA A 18 9.32 -2.41 7.95
CA ALA A 18 10.33 -2.83 6.98
C ALA A 18 9.79 -3.83 5.95
N SER A 19 8.99 -4.82 6.37
CA SER A 19 8.36 -5.80 5.47
C SER A 19 7.31 -5.16 4.57
N LEU A 20 6.58 -4.16 5.08
CA LEU A 20 5.65 -3.35 4.29
C LEU A 20 6.38 -2.57 3.20
N LEU A 21 7.48 -1.91 3.56
CA LEU A 21 8.33 -1.17 2.63
C LEU A 21 8.93 -2.08 1.57
N GLU A 22 9.43 -3.25 1.95
CA GLU A 22 9.99 -4.24 1.03
C GLU A 22 8.93 -4.75 0.05
N PHE A 23 7.73 -5.06 0.54
CA PHE A 23 6.61 -5.46 -0.31
C PHE A 23 6.26 -4.37 -1.32
N LEU A 24 6.03 -3.14 -0.85
CA LEU A 24 5.65 -2.03 -1.72
C LEU A 24 6.79 -1.65 -2.69
N SER A 25 8.05 -1.65 -2.25
CA SER A 25 9.20 -1.31 -3.09
C SER A 25 9.39 -2.31 -4.23
N GLY A 26 9.24 -3.61 -3.95
CA GLY A 26 9.38 -4.66 -4.97
C GLY A 26 8.17 -4.78 -5.91
N HIS A 27 6.96 -4.43 -5.44
CA HIS A 27 5.72 -4.84 -6.13
C HIS A 27 4.79 -3.68 -6.52
N ALA A 28 4.86 -2.52 -5.88
CA ALA A 28 3.88 -1.45 -6.10
C ALA A 28 3.85 -0.98 -7.56
N TRP A 29 5.03 -0.81 -8.18
CA TRP A 29 5.11 -0.38 -9.58
C TRP A 29 4.52 -1.41 -10.56
N GLY A 30 4.81 -2.70 -10.33
CA GLY A 30 4.26 -3.80 -11.13
C GLY A 30 2.74 -3.89 -11.03
N VAL A 31 2.22 -3.80 -9.80
CA VAL A 31 0.77 -3.81 -9.54
C VAL A 31 0.08 -2.65 -10.27
N PHE A 32 0.63 -1.43 -10.22
CA PHE A 32 0.05 -0.29 -10.95
C PHE A 32 0.08 -0.49 -12.46
N MET A 33 1.15 -1.03 -13.03
CA MET A 33 1.21 -1.29 -14.48
C MET A 33 0.14 -2.29 -14.91
N VAL A 34 -0.03 -3.39 -14.16
CA VAL A 34 -1.05 -4.41 -14.46
C VAL A 34 -2.46 -3.82 -14.36
N ILE A 35 -2.75 -3.06 -13.28
CA ILE A 35 -4.05 -2.42 -13.08
C ILE A 35 -4.34 -1.39 -14.19
N GLU A 36 -3.38 -0.54 -14.54
CA GLU A 36 -3.57 0.47 -15.60
C GLU A 36 -3.76 -0.18 -16.96
N SER A 37 -3.06 -1.28 -17.26
CA SER A 37 -3.30 -2.06 -18.50
C SER A 37 -4.71 -2.62 -18.49
N HIS A 38 -5.10 -3.33 -17.43
CA HIS A 38 -6.44 -3.91 -17.31
C HIS A 38 -7.53 -2.85 -17.47
N CYS A 39 -7.35 -1.66 -16.88
CA CYS A 39 -8.30 -0.56 -17.03
C CYS A 39 -8.35 -0.03 -18.45
N LYS A 40 -7.22 0.09 -19.15
CA LYS A 40 -7.17 0.51 -20.56
C LYS A 40 -7.87 -0.50 -21.46
N ASP A 41 -7.54 -1.78 -21.30
CA ASP A 41 -8.03 -2.88 -22.14
C ASP A 41 -9.55 -3.04 -22.01
N ASN A 42 -10.11 -2.72 -20.83
CA ASN A 42 -11.55 -2.79 -20.55
C ASN A 42 -12.26 -1.43 -20.62
N ASN A 43 -11.61 -0.38 -21.10
CA ASN A 43 -12.15 0.99 -21.20
C ASN A 43 -12.70 1.54 -19.85
N ILE A 44 -12.06 1.16 -18.74
CA ILE A 44 -12.41 1.60 -17.39
C ILE A 44 -11.73 2.95 -17.14
N ARG A 45 -12.53 4.01 -17.19
CA ARG A 45 -12.07 5.40 -17.06
C ARG A 45 -12.44 6.05 -15.72
N SER A 46 -13.43 5.51 -15.03
CA SER A 46 -13.91 6.04 -13.75
C SER A 46 -12.87 5.85 -12.65
N GLN A 47 -12.56 6.93 -11.93
CA GLN A 47 -11.68 6.92 -10.76
C GLN A 47 -12.20 5.97 -9.67
N THR A 48 -13.51 5.93 -9.46
CA THR A 48 -14.14 5.01 -8.48
C THR A 48 -13.96 3.55 -8.89
N SER A 49 -14.15 3.21 -10.17
CA SER A 49 -13.97 1.83 -10.64
C SER A 49 -12.50 1.40 -10.55
N LYS A 50 -11.56 2.26 -10.95
CA LYS A 50 -10.13 2.01 -10.79
C LYS A 50 -9.74 1.81 -9.32
N PHE A 51 -10.31 2.61 -8.43
CA PHE A 51 -10.09 2.50 -7.00
C PHE A 51 -10.57 1.15 -6.45
N HIS A 52 -11.77 0.71 -6.82
CA HIS A 52 -12.29 -0.61 -6.42
C HIS A 52 -11.40 -1.76 -6.89
N ILE A 53 -10.92 -1.71 -8.13
CA ILE A 53 -9.99 -2.72 -8.65
C ILE A 53 -8.68 -2.73 -7.86
N LEU A 54 -8.15 -1.54 -7.52
CA LEU A 54 -6.92 -1.42 -6.74
C LEU A 54 -7.07 -2.01 -5.34
N ILE A 55 -8.15 -1.69 -4.60
CA ILE A 55 -8.35 -2.23 -3.24
C ILE A 55 -8.59 -3.74 -3.24
N GLU A 56 -9.15 -4.31 -4.31
CA GLU A 56 -9.34 -5.75 -4.49
C GLU A 56 -8.05 -6.47 -4.87
N THR A 57 -7.14 -5.78 -5.56
CA THR A 57 -5.86 -6.35 -6.02
C THR A 57 -4.80 -6.37 -4.92
N ILE A 58 -4.79 -5.37 -4.04
CA ILE A 58 -3.79 -5.30 -2.96
C ILE A 58 -4.13 -6.28 -1.83
N PRO A 59 -3.12 -6.88 -1.17
CA PRO A 59 -3.34 -7.72 0.00
C PRO A 59 -4.11 -6.99 1.12
N PRO A 60 -5.01 -7.69 1.85
CA PRO A 60 -5.83 -7.07 2.91
C PRO A 60 -5.04 -6.33 3.99
N PHE A 61 -3.81 -6.78 4.30
CA PHE A 61 -2.97 -6.12 5.29
C PHE A 61 -2.55 -4.69 4.86
N LEU A 62 -2.42 -4.44 3.55
CA LEU A 62 -2.19 -3.10 3.01
C LEU A 62 -3.44 -2.23 3.13
N THR A 63 -4.61 -2.79 2.83
CA THR A 63 -5.89 -2.09 2.94
C THR A 63 -6.12 -1.58 4.36
N VAL A 64 -5.77 -2.37 5.38
CA VAL A 64 -5.82 -1.93 6.79
C VAL A 64 -4.85 -0.78 7.05
N HIS A 65 -3.62 -0.84 6.54
CA HIS A 65 -2.63 0.21 6.75
C HIS A 65 -3.02 1.55 6.10
N PHE A 66 -3.67 1.51 4.93
CA PHE A 66 -4.13 2.69 4.19
C PHE A 66 -5.61 3.01 4.42
N ALA A 67 -6.25 2.42 5.44
CA ALA A 67 -7.68 2.58 5.71
C ALA A 67 -8.12 4.04 5.79
N ASN A 68 -7.29 4.93 6.36
CA ASN A 68 -7.58 6.36 6.44
C ASN A 68 -7.66 7.04 5.07
N VAL A 69 -6.84 6.62 4.10
CA VAL A 69 -6.88 7.14 2.73
C VAL A 69 -8.07 6.54 1.98
N ILE A 70 -8.32 5.24 2.18
CA ILE A 70 -9.38 4.48 1.53
C ILE A 70 -10.78 4.98 1.95
N GLN A 71 -10.96 5.28 3.23
CA GLN A 71 -12.26 5.72 3.78
C GLN A 71 -12.50 7.22 3.58
N LYS A 72 -11.48 7.99 3.22
CA LYS A 72 -11.61 9.43 3.01
C LYS A 72 -12.34 9.70 1.69
N PRO A 73 -13.47 10.44 1.71
CA PRO A 73 -14.12 10.86 0.48
C PRO A 73 -13.16 11.72 -0.36
N SER A 74 -12.99 11.34 -1.63
CA SER A 74 -12.15 12.05 -2.58
C SER A 74 -12.79 12.08 -3.96
N GLN A 75 -12.49 13.12 -4.72
CA GLN A 75 -12.85 13.22 -6.13
C GLN A 75 -11.98 12.29 -7.01
N ASN A 76 -10.76 11.97 -6.56
CA ASN A 76 -9.81 11.11 -7.27
C ASN A 76 -9.28 9.99 -6.35
N PRO A 77 -10.15 9.09 -5.85
CA PRO A 77 -9.79 8.12 -4.82
C PRO A 77 -8.67 7.16 -5.25
N TYR A 78 -8.60 6.81 -6.54
CA TYR A 78 -7.53 5.96 -7.06
C TYR A 78 -6.17 6.67 -7.04
N ASP A 79 -6.12 7.91 -7.53
CA ASP A 79 -4.87 8.69 -7.56
C ASP A 79 -4.38 9.00 -6.13
N ASP A 80 -5.28 9.28 -5.20
CA ASP A 80 -4.94 9.50 -3.78
C ASP A 80 -4.33 8.25 -3.12
N LEU A 81 -4.94 7.08 -3.33
CA LEU A 81 -4.41 5.81 -2.81
C LEU A 81 -3.09 5.45 -3.47
N LYS A 82 -2.96 5.66 -4.78
CA LYS A 82 -1.73 5.47 -5.54
C LYS A 82 -0.60 6.37 -5.01
N ALA A 83 -0.89 7.64 -4.76
CA ALA A 83 0.07 8.58 -4.18
C ALA A 83 0.50 8.15 -2.77
N ALA A 84 -0.43 7.71 -1.92
CA ALA A 84 -0.12 7.24 -0.57
C ALA A 84 0.79 6.00 -0.59
N LEU A 85 0.47 5.03 -1.44
CA LEU A 85 1.30 3.82 -1.63
C LEU A 85 2.70 4.18 -2.13
N LEU A 86 2.82 5.10 -3.10
CA LEU A 86 4.10 5.56 -3.62
C LEU A 86 4.91 6.39 -2.60
N GLN A 87 4.25 7.23 -1.81
CA GLN A 87 4.90 8.02 -0.76
C GLN A 87 5.53 7.11 0.29
N HIS A 88 4.87 5.98 0.62
CA HIS A 88 5.45 5.00 1.52
C HIS A 88 6.65 4.26 0.91
N THR A 89 6.74 4.08 -0.41
CA THR A 89 7.93 3.48 -1.04
C THR A 89 9.14 4.41 -1.14
N GLN A 90 8.94 5.72 -0.97
CA GLN A 90 10.05 6.67 -0.99
C GLN A 90 10.84 6.58 0.32
N PRO A 91 12.16 6.33 0.28
CA PRO A 91 12.97 6.41 1.49
C PRO A 91 12.86 7.82 2.07
N SER A 92 12.59 7.90 3.37
CA SER A 92 12.55 9.17 4.09
C SER A 92 13.86 9.94 3.85
N ALA A 93 13.81 11.28 3.86
CA ALA A 93 15.02 12.10 3.78
C ALA A 93 16.09 11.71 4.83
N ALA A 94 15.66 11.14 5.97
CA ALA A 94 16.53 10.59 7.00
C ALA A 94 17.27 9.31 6.58
N GLU A 95 16.69 8.44 5.73
CA GLU A 95 17.34 7.24 5.20
C GLU A 95 18.33 7.56 4.07
N ARG A 96 18.05 8.60 3.27
CA ARG A 96 18.96 9.06 2.21
C ARG A 96 20.35 9.49 2.73
N ASN A 97 20.43 10.01 3.96
CA ASN A 97 21.69 10.44 4.57
C ASN A 97 22.55 9.28 5.09
N LYS A 98 21.99 8.08 5.31
CA LYS A 98 22.79 6.91 5.72
C LYS A 98 23.51 6.25 4.53
N THR A 99 22.92 6.30 3.34
CA THR A 99 23.52 5.69 2.14
C THR A 99 24.53 6.59 1.44
N ALA A 100 24.47 7.91 1.64
CA ALA A 100 25.43 8.87 1.08
C ALA A 100 26.73 9.00 1.90
N GLY A 101 26.75 8.54 3.16
CA GLY A 101 27.92 8.63 4.04
C GLY A 101 29.00 7.55 3.82
N THR A 102 28.71 6.49 3.07
CA THR A 102 29.60 5.32 2.93
C THR A 102 30.52 5.36 1.70
N TRP A 103 30.40 6.37 0.83
CA TRP A 103 31.19 6.46 -0.42
C TRP A 103 32.21 7.60 -0.47
N ARG A 104 32.60 8.18 0.67
CA ARG A 104 33.67 9.19 0.73
C ARG A 104 34.80 8.82 1.69
N ILE A 105 35.45 7.68 1.47
CA ILE A 105 36.85 7.49 1.87
C ILE A 105 37.54 6.59 0.83
N LEU A 106 38.04 7.21 -0.23
CA LEU A 106 39.26 6.82 -0.96
C LEU A 106 39.98 8.11 -1.34
#